data_AF-A0A6B2TPW1-F1
#
_entry.id   AF-A0A6B2TPW1-F1
#
_cell.length_a   1.000
_cell.length_b   1.000
_cell.length_c   1.000
_cell.angle_alpha   90.00
_cell.angle_beta   90.00
_cell.angle_gamma   90.00
#
_symmetry.space_group_name_H-M   'P 1'
#
loop_
_entity.id
_entity.type
_entity.pdbx_description
1 polymer ?
#
loop_
_entity_poly.entity_id
_entity_poly.type
_entity_poly.pdbx_seq_one_letter_code
_entity_poly.pdbx_strand_id
1 'polypeptide(L)'
;EPVVATPERARLRAVQTPQGFDRATLVRAHESVTGQVTDDAGMVEQLGLPVVCVPGHEEAFKVTRPLDLVLAEAVLARRRANDGF
;
A
#
# COMPACT_ATOMS: atom_id res chain seq x y z
N GLU A 1 -7.26 2.29 -26.19
CA GLU A 1 -7.09 3.76 -26.10
C GLU A 1 -5.61 4.12 -26.27
N PRO A 2 -5.27 5.29 -26.82
CA PRO A 2 -3.88 5.75 -26.93
C PRO A 2 -3.33 6.21 -25.56
N VAL A 3 -2.02 6.07 -25.37
CA VAL A 3 -1.31 6.61 -24.19
C VAL A 3 -1.19 8.13 -24.32
N VAL A 4 -1.64 8.87 -23.31
CA VAL A 4 -1.69 10.36 -23.34
C VAL A 4 -0.46 11.03 -22.74
N ALA A 5 0.23 10.39 -21.81
CA ALA A 5 1.43 10.91 -21.14
C ALA A 5 2.20 9.78 -20.44
N THR A 6 3.47 10.06 -20.10
CA THR A 6 4.29 9.18 -19.24
C THR A 6 4.76 9.97 -18.02
N PRO A 7 4.36 9.60 -16.79
CA PRO A 7 4.76 10.32 -15.58
C PRO A 7 6.22 10.04 -15.18
N GLU A 8 6.82 10.95 -14.42
CA GLU A 8 8.17 10.76 -13.87
C GLU A 8 8.18 9.69 -12.76
N ARG A 9 8.58 8.46 -13.12
CA ARG A 9 8.54 7.29 -12.21
C ARG A 9 9.31 7.49 -10.90
N ALA A 10 10.37 8.29 -10.89
CA ALA A 10 11.20 8.53 -9.70
C ALA A 10 10.42 9.12 -8.52
N ARG A 11 9.31 9.84 -8.78
CA ARG A 11 8.46 10.47 -7.77
C ARG A 11 7.29 9.59 -7.31
N LEU A 12 7.07 8.45 -7.94
CA LEU A 12 5.93 7.59 -7.66
C LEU A 12 6.31 6.47 -6.70
N ARG A 13 5.35 6.05 -5.87
CA ARG A 13 5.48 4.91 -4.97
C ARG A 13 4.24 4.03 -5.08
N ALA A 14 4.44 2.72 -5.09
CA ALA A 14 3.35 1.77 -4.90
C ALA A 14 3.10 1.67 -3.39
N VAL A 15 1.96 2.16 -2.93
CA VAL A 15 1.62 2.13 -1.50
C VAL A 15 1.27 0.70 -1.07
N GLN A 16 1.75 0.30 0.10
CA GLN A 16 1.55 -1.02 0.69
C GLN A 16 0.94 -0.89 2.09
N THR A 17 0.45 -2.01 2.61
CA THR A 17 0.07 -2.17 4.02
C THR A 17 1.11 -3.03 4.75
N PRO A 18 1.26 -2.91 6.09
CA PRO A 18 0.49 -2.08 7.02
C PRO A 18 0.79 -0.58 6.89
N GLN A 19 -0.21 0.25 7.20
CA GLN A 19 -0.06 1.70 7.35
C GLN A 19 -0.20 2.05 8.84
N GLY A 20 0.75 2.80 9.40
CA GLY A 20 0.81 3.10 10.83
C GLY A 20 0.48 4.56 11.11
N PHE A 21 -0.54 4.80 11.94
CA PHE A 21 -0.97 6.14 12.35
C PHE A 21 -1.30 6.19 13.85
N ASP A 22 -1.18 7.37 14.44
CA ASP A 22 -1.78 7.64 15.74
C ASP A 22 -3.30 7.42 15.67
N ARG A 23 -3.86 6.76 16.69
CA ARG A 23 -5.28 6.38 16.71
C ARG A 23 -6.19 7.60 16.65
N ALA A 24 -5.90 8.65 17.42
CA ALA A 24 -6.76 9.83 17.45
C ALA A 24 -6.76 10.54 16.09
N THR A 25 -5.59 10.59 15.44
CA THR A 25 -5.45 11.10 14.08
C THR A 25 -6.27 10.31 13.08
N LEU A 26 -6.19 8.98 13.10
CA LEU A 26 -6.91 8.11 12.17
C LEU A 26 -8.44 8.20 12.36
N VAL A 27 -8.90 8.22 13.61
CA VAL A 27 -10.32 8.42 13.93
C VAL A 27 -10.83 9.76 13.38
N ARG A 28 -10.11 10.85 13.64
CA ARG A 28 -10.47 12.17 13.11
C ARG A 28 -10.51 12.19 11.59
N ALA A 29 -9.59 11.48 10.94
CA ALA A 29 -9.54 11.38 9.47
C ALA A 29 -10.82 10.70 8.94
N HIS A 30 -11.22 9.57 9.52
CA HIS A 30 -12.46 8.87 9.16
C HIS A 30 -13.74 9.69 9.42
N GLU A 31 -13.76 10.52 10.46
CA GLU A 31 -14.93 11.32 10.80
C GLU A 31 -15.12 12.56 9.91
N SER A 32 -14.02 13.10 9.36
CA SER A 32 -14.04 14.40 8.66
C SER A 32 -13.88 14.30 7.14
N VAL A 33 -13.26 13.23 6.64
CA VAL A 33 -13.05 13.03 5.21
C VAL A 33 -14.26 12.34 4.59
N THR A 34 -14.91 13.02 3.64
CA THR A 34 -16.13 12.53 2.96
C THR A 34 -15.91 12.17 1.49
N GLY A 35 -14.70 12.43 0.96
CA GLY A 35 -14.32 12.11 -0.41
C GLY A 35 -13.92 10.64 -0.61
N GLN A 36 -13.75 10.23 -1.87
CA GLN A 36 -13.19 8.91 -2.16
C GLN A 36 -11.72 8.85 -1.76
N VAL A 37 -11.40 7.89 -0.90
CA VAL A 37 -10.04 7.57 -0.47
C VAL A 37 -9.81 6.07 -0.69
N THR A 38 -8.59 5.69 -1.06
CA THR A 38 -8.24 4.28 -1.34
C THR A 38 -7.50 3.61 -0.19
N ASP A 39 -6.93 4.39 0.71
CA ASP A 39 -6.12 3.95 1.84
C ASP A 39 -6.12 4.99 2.98
N ASP A 40 -5.53 4.62 4.12
CA ASP A 40 -5.51 5.47 5.32
C ASP A 40 -4.58 6.68 5.14
N ALA A 41 -3.49 6.50 4.38
CA ALA A 41 -2.56 7.58 4.03
C ALA A 41 -3.27 8.72 3.28
N GLY A 42 -4.01 8.42 2.21
CA GLY A 42 -4.73 9.44 1.45
C GLY A 42 -5.79 10.18 2.28
N MET A 43 -6.38 9.50 3.27
CA MET A 43 -7.31 10.14 4.19
C MET A 43 -6.61 11.09 5.17
N VAL A 44 -5.44 10.70 5.71
CA VAL A 44 -4.63 11.56 6.59
C VAL A 44 -4.03 12.76 5.83
N GLU A 45 -3.64 12.58 4.57
CA GLU A 45 -3.19 13.68 3.70
C GLU A 45 -4.26 14.74 3.50
N GLN A 46 -5.55 14.36 3.39
CA GLN A 46 -6.66 15.31 3.29
C GLN A 46 -6.88 16.15 4.56
N LEU A 47 -6.37 15.72 5.71
CA LEU A 47 -6.31 16.56 6.92
C LEU A 47 -5.18 17.61 6.87
N GLY A 48 -4.37 17.64 5.81
CA GLY A 48 -3.19 18.49 5.71
C GLY A 48 -2.03 18.04 6.59
N LEU A 49 -2.06 16.79 7.08
CA LEU A 49 -1.01 16.23 7.90
C LEU A 49 0.07 15.55 7.04
N PRO A 50 1.34 15.57 7.48
CA PRO A 50 2.40 14.89 6.76
C PRO A 50 2.26 13.37 6.88
N VAL A 51 2.43 12.68 5.75
CA VAL A 51 2.59 11.23 5.69
C VAL A 51 3.99 10.92 5.18
N VAL A 52 4.64 9.92 5.78
CA VAL A 52 6.00 9.50 5.42
C VAL A 52 5.98 8.07 4.90
N CYS A 53 6.66 7.82 3.78
CA CYS A 53 6.85 6.47 3.28
C CYS A 53 8.00 5.78 4.03
N VAL A 54 7.78 4.52 4.37
CA VAL A 54 8.84 3.60 4.81
C VAL A 54 9.15 2.61 3.68
N PRO A 55 10.40 2.12 3.54
CA PRO A 55 10.72 1.08 2.58
C PRO A 55 9.84 -0.17 2.82
N GLY A 56 9.10 -0.56 1.79
CA GLY A 56 8.29 -1.76 1.78
C GLY A 56 9.06 -2.99 1.33
N HIS A 57 8.33 -4.08 1.09
CA HIS A 57 8.89 -5.33 0.57
C HIS A 57 8.08 -5.79 -0.64
N GLU A 58 8.73 -6.24 -1.72
CA GLU A 58 8.02 -6.66 -2.94
C GLU A 58 7.03 -7.80 -2.67
N GLU A 59 7.39 -8.72 -1.78
CA GLU A 59 6.53 -9.82 -1.30
C GLU A 59 5.30 -9.38 -0.50
N ALA A 60 5.15 -8.08 -0.14
CA ALA A 60 3.95 -7.52 0.49
C ALA A 60 2.90 -7.07 -0.55
N PHE A 61 2.94 -7.63 -1.75
CA PHE A 61 1.96 -7.35 -2.79
C PHE A 61 0.56 -7.84 -2.38
N LYS A 62 -0.47 -7.12 -2.85
CA LYS A 62 -1.87 -7.49 -2.63
C LYS A 62 -2.27 -8.58 -3.62
N VAL A 63 -2.87 -9.67 -3.14
CA VAL A 63 -3.50 -10.67 -4.00
C VAL A 63 -4.82 -10.11 -4.52
N THR A 64 -4.89 -9.79 -5.81
CA THR A 64 -6.06 -9.17 -6.46
C THR A 64 -6.52 -9.90 -7.70
N ARG A 65 -5.68 -10.77 -8.27
CA ARG A 65 -5.92 -11.54 -9.50
C ARG A 65 -5.56 -13.01 -9.27
N PRO A 66 -6.11 -13.95 -10.06
CA PRO A 66 -5.79 -15.37 -9.93
C PRO A 66 -4.28 -15.68 -10.03
N LEU A 67 -3.53 -14.96 -10.87
CA LEU A 67 -2.09 -15.13 -11.00
C LEU A 67 -1.32 -14.71 -9.72
N ASP A 68 -1.82 -13.72 -8.99
CA ASP A 68 -1.19 -13.25 -7.76
C ASP A 68 -1.20 -14.37 -6.69
N LEU A 69 -2.20 -15.25 -6.71
CA LEU A 69 -2.28 -16.40 -5.80
C LEU A 69 -1.15 -17.40 -6.06
N VAL A 70 -0.89 -17.73 -7.33
CA VAL A 70 0.22 -18.61 -7.74
C VAL A 70 1.55 -18.03 -7.26
N LEU A 71 1.74 -16.72 -7.41
CA LEU A 71 2.94 -16.03 -6.92
C LEU A 71 3.03 -16.08 -5.39
N ALA A 72 1.94 -15.85 -4.68
CA ALA A 72 1.91 -15.85 -3.21
C ALA A 72 2.27 -17.23 -2.65
N GLU A 73 1.74 -18.30 -3.25
CA GLU A 73 2.08 -19.68 -2.88
C GLU A 73 3.57 -19.98 -3.09
N ALA A 74 4.14 -19.56 -4.22
CA ALA A 74 5.56 -19.73 -4.51
C ALA A 74 6.45 -18.97 -3.51
N VAL A 75 6.07 -17.74 -3.15
CA VAL A 75 6.76 -16.94 -2.11
C VAL A 75 6.72 -17.65 -0.76
N LEU A 76 5.56 -18.14 -0.33
CA LEU A 76 5.42 -18.87 0.93
C LEU A 76 6.20 -20.18 0.95
N ALA A 77 6.20 -20.93 -0.16
CA ALA A 77 6.99 -22.16 -0.28
C ALA A 77 8.49 -21.89 -0.14
N ARG A 78 9.00 -20.84 -0.79
CA ARG A 78 10.41 -20.41 -0.65
C ARG A 78 10.73 -19.98 0.78
N ARG A 79 9.86 -19.19 1.42
CA ARG A 79 10.06 -18.78 2.83
C ARG A 79 10.15 -19.99 3.76
N ARG A 80 9.24 -20.94 3.65
CA ARG A 80 9.29 -22.19 4.46
C ARG A 80 10.60 -22.97 4.27
N ALA A 81 11.11 -23.05 3.04
CA ALA A 81 12.37 -23.72 2.76
C ALA A 81 13.60 -22.99 3.33
N ASN A 82 13.53 -21.65 3.43
CA ASN A 82 14.63 -20.81 3.89
C ASN A 82 14.60 -20.52 5.40
N ASP A 83 13.41 -20.45 6.00
CA ASP A 83 13.19 -20.00 7.38
C ASP A 83 13.25 -21.16 8.41
N GLY A 84 13.47 -22.41 7.95
CA GLY A 84 13.96 -23.51 8.78
C GLY A 84 13.13 -23.87 10.01
N PHE A 85 11.79 -23.81 9.91
CA PHE A 85 10.88 -24.47 10.85
C PHE A 85 10.24 -25.70 10.20
#